data_AF-A0A4U1BGC6-F1
#
_entry.id   AF-A0A4U1BGC6-F1
#
_cell.length_a   1.000
_cell.length_b   1.000
_cell.length_c   1.000
_cell.angle_alpha   90.00
_cell.angle_beta   90.00
_cell.angle_gamma   90.00
#
_symmetry.space_group_name_H-M   'P 1'
#
loop_
_entity.id
_entity.type
_entity.pdbx_description
1 polymer ?
#
loop_
_entity_poly.entity_id
_entity_poly.type
_entity_poly.pdbx_seq_one_letter_code
_entity_poly.pdbx_strand_id
1 'polypeptide(L)'
;MQAKKSNEKHTSLCCGLGHSVPYTDFKANLEQWDLLSRRPNVLPYPPFDCHPEILSGAILPSIGSLGVFHRYSGKNYGFFYMSADSAEPLSFPKRKHAKLKTKTTTNYRNLHGYTECTYACCLSTFARALYELEIGTPIEPKNVTSKKDENYRNIFRGWLRTVLYSHLEMTDNNSELARDLLSQIDSEYDGEFMGEPPSLLLLNCDDIEFNKQRQSDA
;
A
#
# COMPACT_ATOMS: atom_id res chain seq x y z
N MET A 1 -0.12 -0.92 -3.74
CA MET A 1 1.07 -1.80 -3.67
C MET A 1 1.07 -2.79 -4.83
N GLN A 2 2.24 -3.09 -5.42
CA GLN A 2 2.39 -4.14 -6.41
C GLN A 2 3.28 -5.28 -5.88
N ALA A 3 2.77 -6.51 -5.88
CA ALA A 3 3.56 -7.70 -5.57
C ALA A 3 4.10 -8.38 -6.84
N LYS A 4 5.33 -8.92 -6.78
CA LYS A 4 5.97 -9.67 -7.88
C LYS A 4 6.70 -10.89 -7.37
N LYS A 5 6.74 -11.93 -8.21
CA LYS A 5 7.65 -13.06 -8.05
C LYS A 5 8.96 -12.78 -8.79
N SER A 6 10.08 -12.89 -8.10
CA SER A 6 11.42 -12.94 -8.66
C SER A 6 11.96 -14.37 -8.58
N ASN A 7 12.62 -14.80 -9.66
CA ASN A 7 13.37 -16.06 -9.68
C ASN A 7 14.82 -15.87 -9.20
N GLU A 8 15.24 -14.64 -8.96
CA GLU A 8 16.58 -14.32 -8.46
C GLU A 8 16.70 -14.70 -6.99
N LYS A 9 17.92 -15.09 -6.61
CA LYS A 9 18.24 -15.41 -5.22
C LYS A 9 18.74 -14.15 -4.54
N HIS A 10 18.05 -13.73 -3.49
CA HIS A 10 18.50 -12.64 -2.63
C HIS A 10 18.94 -13.22 -1.29
N THR A 11 20.19 -12.95 -0.93
CA THR A 11 20.80 -13.34 0.35
C THR A 11 21.07 -12.09 1.18
N SER A 12 21.04 -12.22 2.50
CA SER A 12 21.47 -11.16 3.42
C SER A 12 20.62 -9.89 3.44
N LEU A 13 19.35 -9.97 3.00
CA LEU A 13 18.43 -8.82 3.03
C LEU A 13 18.16 -8.29 4.45
N CYS A 14 18.23 -9.15 5.47
CA CYS A 14 18.06 -8.73 6.86
C CYS A 14 19.40 -8.46 7.57
N CYS A 15 20.54 -8.56 6.89
CA CYS A 15 21.87 -8.42 7.50
C CYS A 15 22.44 -6.99 7.39
N GLY A 16 21.60 -5.99 7.08
CA GLY A 16 22.04 -4.60 6.99
C GLY A 16 22.55 -4.07 8.33
N LEU A 17 23.70 -3.39 8.31
CA LEU A 17 24.22 -2.64 9.45
C LEU A 17 23.38 -1.36 9.64
N GLY A 18 22.84 -1.14 10.84
CA GLY A 18 22.26 0.14 11.27
C GLY A 18 21.25 0.78 10.31
N HIS A 19 19.98 0.38 10.39
CA HIS A 19 18.83 0.98 9.67
C HIS A 19 19.00 1.25 8.17
N SER A 20 20.08 0.83 7.51
CA SER A 20 20.33 1.07 6.09
C SER A 20 19.67 0.00 5.23
N VAL A 21 19.10 0.41 4.10
CA VAL A 21 18.57 -0.51 3.10
C VAL A 21 19.74 -1.23 2.43
N PRO A 22 19.78 -2.58 2.45
CA PRO A 22 20.83 -3.32 1.77
C PRO A 22 20.72 -3.15 0.25
N TYR A 23 21.86 -3.18 -0.45
CA TYR A 23 21.85 -3.25 -1.90
C TYR A 23 21.16 -4.54 -2.37
N THR A 24 20.12 -4.40 -3.18
CA THR A 24 19.51 -5.51 -3.91
C THR A 24 18.95 -5.04 -5.23
N ASP A 25 18.97 -5.90 -6.25
CA ASP A 25 18.35 -5.64 -7.55
C ASP A 25 17.35 -6.74 -7.91
N PHE A 26 16.31 -6.37 -8.67
CA PHE A 26 15.26 -7.28 -9.08
C PHE A 26 14.62 -6.81 -10.38
N LYS A 27 14.13 -7.76 -11.18
CA LYS A 27 13.37 -7.45 -12.40
C LYS A 27 11.99 -6.90 -12.06
N ALA A 28 11.64 -5.77 -12.67
CA ALA A 28 10.34 -5.13 -12.54
C ALA A 28 9.82 -4.62 -13.89
N ASN A 29 8.60 -4.10 -13.87
CA ASN A 29 7.97 -3.37 -14.96
C ASN A 29 8.14 -1.89 -14.60
N LEU A 30 8.80 -1.15 -15.45
CA LEU A 30 9.20 0.23 -15.20
C LEU A 30 8.03 1.20 -15.27
N GLU A 31 7.04 0.95 -16.12
CA GLU A 31 5.84 1.81 -16.18
C GLU A 31 5.09 1.75 -14.85
N GLN A 32 4.98 0.56 -14.27
CA GLN A 32 4.33 0.37 -12.97
C GLN A 32 5.15 0.96 -11.83
N TRP A 33 6.48 0.77 -11.83
CA TRP A 33 7.34 1.42 -10.84
C TRP A 33 7.30 2.94 -10.97
N ASP A 34 7.29 3.48 -12.19
CA ASP A 34 7.27 4.92 -12.45
C ASP A 34 5.97 5.55 -11.94
N LEU A 35 4.83 4.91 -12.21
CA LEU A 35 3.54 5.30 -11.66
C LEU A 35 3.54 5.28 -10.13
N LEU A 36 4.03 4.20 -9.51
CA LEU A 36 4.04 4.07 -8.05
C LEU A 36 5.04 5.03 -7.38
N SER A 37 6.18 5.31 -8.00
CA SER A 37 7.22 6.19 -7.45
C SER A 37 6.90 7.66 -7.63
N ARG A 38 6.33 8.06 -8.78
CA ARG A 38 5.95 9.45 -9.05
C ARG A 38 4.59 9.82 -8.48
N ARG A 39 3.70 8.83 -8.31
CA ARG A 39 2.32 9.00 -7.82
C ARG A 39 1.61 10.15 -8.56
N PRO A 40 1.47 10.06 -9.89
CA PRO A 40 0.85 11.13 -10.67
C PRO A 40 -0.64 11.25 -10.33
N ASN A 41 -1.27 12.33 -10.81
CA ASN A 41 -2.72 12.41 -10.78
C ASN A 41 -3.32 11.27 -11.63
N VAL A 42 -4.30 10.56 -11.08
CA VAL A 42 -4.96 9.42 -11.74
C VAL A 42 -6.32 9.88 -12.25
N LEU A 43 -6.45 10.07 -13.56
CA LEU A 43 -7.74 10.41 -14.13
C LEU A 43 -8.70 9.22 -13.98
N PRO A 44 -9.97 9.46 -13.62
CA PRO A 44 -10.98 8.41 -13.55
C PRO A 44 -11.14 7.76 -14.93
N TYR A 45 -11.28 6.43 -14.94
CA TYR A 45 -11.52 5.66 -16.15
C TYR A 45 -12.52 4.55 -15.84
N PRO A 46 -13.71 4.54 -16.48
CA PRO A 46 -14.74 3.56 -16.18
C PRO A 46 -14.22 2.10 -16.21
N PRO A 47 -14.61 1.27 -15.24
CA PRO A 47 -15.57 1.57 -14.16
C PRO A 47 -14.96 2.26 -12.94
N PHE A 48 -13.66 2.47 -12.92
CA PHE A 48 -12.94 3.05 -11.78
C PHE A 48 -13.09 4.57 -11.76
N ASP A 49 -14.03 5.04 -10.93
CA ASP A 49 -14.15 6.46 -10.60
C ASP A 49 -13.36 6.78 -9.32
N CYS A 50 -12.42 7.71 -9.43
CA CYS A 50 -11.58 8.13 -8.32
C CYS A 50 -11.14 9.58 -8.50
N HIS A 51 -10.83 10.25 -7.39
CA HIS A 51 -10.27 11.58 -7.47
C HIS A 51 -8.87 11.58 -8.08
N PRO A 52 -8.54 12.58 -8.93
CA PRO A 52 -7.23 12.71 -9.52
C PRO A 52 -6.09 12.68 -8.51
N GLU A 53 -6.29 13.22 -7.31
CA GLU A 53 -5.23 13.31 -6.30
C GLU A 53 -5.08 12.07 -5.41
N ILE A 54 -5.76 10.96 -5.70
CA ILE A 54 -5.77 9.77 -4.83
C ILE A 54 -4.36 9.23 -4.50
N LEU A 55 -3.41 9.36 -5.43
CA LEU A 55 -1.99 9.00 -5.23
C LEU A 55 -1.11 10.22 -4.98
N SER A 56 -1.30 11.32 -5.72
CA SER A 56 -0.43 12.49 -5.68
C SER A 56 -0.60 13.35 -4.43
N GLY A 57 -1.77 13.29 -3.80
CA GLY A 57 -2.08 13.96 -2.53
C GLY A 57 -1.67 13.18 -1.29
N ALA A 58 -1.21 11.93 -1.44
CA ALA A 58 -0.78 11.12 -0.30
C ALA A 58 0.47 11.70 0.36
N ILE A 59 0.42 11.82 1.70
CA ILE A 59 1.49 12.39 2.52
C ILE A 59 2.74 11.51 2.47
N LEU A 60 2.54 10.20 2.57
CA LEU A 60 3.60 9.20 2.63
C LEU A 60 3.77 8.47 1.28
N PRO A 61 4.97 8.46 0.69
CA PRO A 61 5.23 7.78 -0.59
C PRO A 61 4.98 6.27 -0.63
N SER A 62 4.99 5.58 0.51
CA SER A 62 4.80 4.13 0.67
C SER A 62 3.44 3.62 0.21
N ILE A 63 2.46 4.51 -0.01
CA ILE A 63 1.22 4.22 -0.75
C ILE A 63 1.54 3.61 -2.14
N GLY A 64 2.62 4.09 -2.76
CA GLY A 64 3.25 3.54 -3.95
C GLY A 64 4.42 2.64 -3.56
N SER A 65 4.20 1.32 -3.58
CA SER A 65 5.19 0.37 -3.06
C SER A 65 5.25 -0.95 -3.83
N LEU A 66 6.38 -1.64 -3.67
CA LEU A 66 6.73 -2.90 -4.31
C LEU A 66 6.94 -3.97 -3.23
N GLY A 67 6.28 -5.12 -3.41
CA GLY A 67 6.57 -6.35 -2.68
C GLY A 67 7.21 -7.37 -3.61
N VAL A 68 8.30 -8.02 -3.19
CA VAL A 68 9.03 -8.98 -4.03
C VAL A 68 9.17 -10.30 -3.29
N PHE A 69 8.49 -11.31 -3.80
CA PHE A 69 8.70 -12.70 -3.42
C PHE A 69 9.92 -13.23 -4.17
N HIS A 70 10.98 -13.58 -3.46
CA HIS A 70 12.25 -13.99 -4.05
C HIS A 70 12.64 -15.39 -3.61
N ARG A 71 13.50 -16.06 -4.37
CA ARG A 71 14.00 -17.38 -3.96
C ARG A 71 15.02 -17.20 -2.83
N TYR A 72 14.82 -17.86 -1.69
CA TYR A 72 15.78 -17.83 -0.58
C TYR A 72 16.69 -19.07 -0.59
N SER A 73 16.10 -20.26 -0.70
CA SER A 73 16.84 -21.54 -0.80
C SER A 73 15.94 -22.63 -1.39
N GLY A 74 16.43 -23.48 -2.29
CA GLY A 74 15.65 -24.61 -2.80
C GLY A 74 14.29 -24.20 -3.38
N LYS A 75 13.18 -24.68 -2.81
CA LYS A 75 11.80 -24.27 -3.15
C LYS A 75 11.21 -23.22 -2.18
N ASN A 76 12.02 -22.69 -1.28
CA ASN A 76 11.61 -21.72 -0.28
C ASN A 76 11.74 -20.30 -0.84
N TYR A 77 10.68 -19.52 -0.65
CA TYR A 77 10.61 -18.13 -1.06
C TYR A 77 10.63 -17.22 0.17
N GLY A 78 11.43 -16.16 0.09
CA GLY A 78 11.37 -15.02 0.99
C GLY A 78 10.52 -13.91 0.39
N PHE A 79 10.34 -12.84 1.17
CA PHE A 79 9.63 -11.64 0.75
C PHE A 79 10.42 -10.44 1.23
N PHE A 80 10.54 -9.40 0.42
CA PHE A 80 10.89 -8.09 0.92
C PHE A 80 9.94 -7.03 0.37
N TYR A 81 9.81 -5.95 1.12
CA TYR A 81 9.01 -4.80 0.78
C TYR A 81 9.91 -3.59 0.59
N MET A 82 9.53 -2.70 -0.33
CA MET A 82 10.07 -1.35 -0.39
C MET A 82 9.06 -0.33 -0.91
N SER A 83 9.19 0.91 -0.46
CA SER A 83 8.55 2.05 -1.11
C SER A 83 9.12 2.25 -2.52
N ALA A 84 8.29 2.52 -3.51
CA ALA A 84 8.71 2.55 -4.92
C ALA A 84 9.69 3.68 -5.21
N ASP A 85 9.57 4.80 -4.49
CA ASP A 85 10.51 5.93 -4.55
C ASP A 85 11.89 5.61 -3.98
N SER A 86 12.02 4.52 -3.23
CA SER A 86 13.28 3.98 -2.70
C SER A 86 13.99 3.01 -3.65
N ALA A 87 13.45 2.84 -4.86
CA ALA A 87 14.08 2.10 -5.95
C ALA A 87 14.46 3.03 -7.11
N GLU A 88 15.43 2.61 -7.91
CA GLU A 88 15.79 3.27 -9.16
C GLU A 88 16.22 2.25 -10.22
N PRO A 89 16.15 2.60 -11.52
CA PRO A 89 16.67 1.74 -12.58
C PRO A 89 18.15 1.45 -12.37
N LEU A 90 18.55 0.18 -12.53
CA LEU A 90 19.95 -0.22 -12.44
C LEU A 90 20.79 0.36 -13.61
N SER A 91 20.14 0.69 -14.72
CA SER A 91 20.77 1.23 -15.94
C SER A 91 19.84 2.22 -16.64
N PHE A 92 20.07 2.53 -17.92
CA PHE A 92 19.19 3.33 -18.77
C PHE A 92 18.31 2.43 -19.65
N PRO A 93 17.22 1.85 -19.10
CA PRO A 93 16.43 0.87 -19.81
C PRO A 93 15.65 1.48 -20.97
N LYS A 94 15.68 0.79 -22.12
CA LYS A 94 14.88 1.12 -23.31
C LYS A 94 13.62 0.27 -23.45
N ARG A 95 13.36 -0.63 -22.50
CA ARG A 95 12.27 -1.62 -22.55
C ARG A 95 11.41 -1.50 -21.29
N LYS A 96 10.13 -1.86 -21.40
CA LYS A 96 9.15 -1.88 -20.30
C LYS A 96 9.59 -2.68 -19.08
N HIS A 97 10.34 -3.77 -19.27
CA HIS A 97 10.84 -4.59 -18.18
C HIS A 97 12.36 -4.44 -18.06
N ALA A 98 12.83 -4.07 -16.86
CA ALA A 98 14.25 -3.96 -16.55
C ALA A 98 14.51 -4.23 -15.07
N LYS A 99 15.79 -4.19 -14.67
CA LYS A 99 16.19 -4.30 -13.27
C LYS A 99 16.07 -2.95 -12.56
N LEU A 100 15.42 -2.98 -11.41
CA LEU A 100 15.50 -1.92 -10.41
C LEU A 100 16.52 -2.35 -9.36
N LYS A 101 17.18 -1.37 -8.74
CA LYS A 101 17.99 -1.54 -7.54
C LYS A 101 17.45 -0.67 -6.42
N THR A 102 17.73 -1.06 -5.18
CA THR A 102 17.52 -0.19 -4.01
C THR A 102 18.42 1.03 -4.06
N LYS A 103 17.88 2.18 -3.67
CA LYS A 103 18.67 3.38 -3.37
C LYS A 103 19.38 3.23 -2.02
N THR A 104 20.46 3.98 -1.84
CA THR A 104 21.10 4.13 -0.53
C THR A 104 20.22 5.01 0.35
N THR A 105 19.40 4.39 1.19
CA THR A 105 18.47 5.07 2.11
C THR A 105 18.36 4.30 3.43
N THR A 106 17.64 4.87 4.39
CA THR A 106 17.26 4.19 5.63
C THR A 106 15.96 3.41 5.45
N ASN A 107 15.76 2.35 6.25
CA ASN A 107 14.56 1.50 6.30
C ASN A 107 13.32 2.26 6.78
N TYR A 108 13.55 3.38 7.47
CA TYR A 108 12.52 4.24 8.02
C TYR A 108 12.87 5.69 7.77
N ARG A 109 11.86 6.54 7.58
CA ARG A 109 12.01 8.00 7.58
C ARG A 109 10.81 8.66 8.25
N ASN A 110 10.99 9.87 8.76
CA ASN A 110 9.89 10.68 9.30
C ASN A 110 9.51 11.78 8.31
N LEU A 111 8.24 11.82 7.92
CA LEU A 111 7.68 12.82 7.02
C LEU A 111 6.39 13.37 7.62
N HIS A 112 6.28 14.70 7.74
CA HIS A 112 5.08 15.37 8.25
C HIS A 112 4.58 14.83 9.62
N GLY A 113 5.50 14.45 10.50
CA GLY A 113 5.18 13.89 11.82
C GLY A 113 4.74 12.41 11.81
N TYR A 114 4.83 11.72 10.67
CA TYR A 114 4.55 10.30 10.54
C TYR A 114 5.82 9.51 10.28
N THR A 115 5.93 8.36 10.93
CA THR A 115 6.97 7.37 10.64
C THR A 115 6.54 6.54 9.44
N GLU A 116 7.44 6.41 8.47
CA GLU A 116 7.23 5.63 7.27
C GLU A 116 8.31 4.55 7.14
N CYS A 117 7.88 3.31 6.95
CA CYS A 117 8.71 2.20 6.54
C CYS A 117 8.94 2.27 5.03
N THR A 118 10.19 2.49 4.64
CA THR A 118 10.62 2.52 3.24
C THR A 118 11.13 1.16 2.77
N TYR A 119 11.50 0.27 3.69
CA TYR A 119 12.02 -1.07 3.39
C TYR A 119 11.79 -2.04 4.56
N ALA A 120 11.29 -3.23 4.23
CA ALA A 120 11.21 -4.35 5.16
C ALA A 120 11.85 -5.59 4.52
N CYS A 121 12.83 -6.18 5.20
CA CYS A 121 13.69 -7.22 4.66
C CYS A 121 13.03 -8.61 4.56
N CYS A 122 11.98 -8.83 5.33
CA CYS A 122 11.25 -10.08 5.42
C CYS A 122 9.76 -9.86 5.70
N LEU A 123 8.97 -10.93 5.54
CA LEU A 123 7.52 -10.89 5.78
C LEU A 123 7.17 -10.44 7.21
N SER A 124 7.94 -10.84 8.22
CA SER A 124 7.67 -10.44 9.61
C SER A 124 7.90 -8.94 9.83
N THR A 125 8.98 -8.37 9.30
CA THR A 125 9.22 -6.92 9.38
C THR A 125 8.18 -6.12 8.59
N PHE A 126 7.70 -6.67 7.47
CA PHE A 126 6.65 -6.06 6.68
C PHE A 126 5.31 -6.09 7.40
N ALA A 127 4.93 -7.23 7.98
CA ALA A 127 3.70 -7.38 8.73
C ALA A 127 3.67 -6.45 9.95
N ARG A 128 4.80 -6.33 10.68
CA ARG A 128 4.94 -5.38 11.78
C ARG A 128 4.76 -3.93 11.30
N ALA A 129 5.45 -3.53 10.24
CA ALA A 129 5.35 -2.17 9.71
C ALA A 129 3.94 -1.83 9.18
N LEU A 130 3.22 -2.82 8.62
CA LEU A 130 1.81 -2.66 8.28
C LEU A 130 0.94 -2.46 9.53
N TYR A 131 1.14 -3.29 10.55
CA TYR A 131 0.39 -3.23 11.82
C TYR A 131 0.63 -1.89 12.55
N GLU A 132 1.87 -1.41 12.57
CA GLU A 132 2.26 -0.13 13.15
C GLU A 132 1.86 1.08 12.29
N LEU A 133 1.13 0.86 11.18
CA LEU A 133 0.65 1.88 10.25
C LEU A 133 1.77 2.71 9.59
N GLU A 134 2.96 2.12 9.46
CA GLU A 134 4.15 2.75 8.87
C GLU A 134 4.22 2.57 7.35
N ILE A 135 3.33 1.76 6.76
CA ILE A 135 3.21 1.54 5.31
C ILE A 135 1.85 2.04 4.83
N GLY A 136 1.84 2.95 3.85
CA GLY A 136 0.62 3.51 3.28
C GLY A 136 0.61 5.03 3.43
N THR A 137 -0.54 5.62 3.71
CA THR A 137 -0.65 7.05 4.05
C THR A 137 -1.75 7.25 5.10
N PRO A 138 -1.57 8.14 6.08
CA PRO A 138 -2.58 8.38 7.10
C PRO A 138 -3.80 9.09 6.52
N ILE A 139 -4.99 8.57 6.83
CA ILE A 139 -6.29 9.12 6.44
C ILE A 139 -7.00 9.87 7.59
N GLU A 140 -6.48 9.76 8.82
CA GLU A 140 -7.01 10.40 10.03
C GLU A 140 -6.17 11.60 10.52
N PRO A 141 -6.82 12.58 11.20
CA PRO A 141 -6.18 13.78 11.70
C PRO A 141 -5.46 13.52 13.05
N LYS A 142 -4.36 12.76 13.02
CA LYS A 142 -3.53 12.58 14.23
C LYS A 142 -2.48 13.68 14.43
N ASN A 143 -2.20 14.47 13.40
CA ASN A 143 -1.17 15.51 13.40
C ASN A 143 -1.64 16.78 12.69
N VAL A 144 -1.04 17.92 13.03
CA VAL A 144 -1.19 19.17 12.26
C VAL A 144 -0.69 18.92 10.84
N THR A 145 -1.58 19.07 9.87
CA THR A 145 -1.26 18.89 8.45
C THR A 145 -1.51 20.15 7.64
N SER A 146 -0.95 20.21 6.44
CA SER A 146 -1.26 21.33 5.55
C SER A 146 -2.73 21.26 5.11
N LYS A 147 -3.28 22.41 4.69
CA LYS A 147 -4.64 22.47 4.12
C LYS A 147 -4.82 21.55 2.91
N LYS A 148 -3.75 21.34 2.13
CA LYS A 148 -3.76 20.41 1.00
C LYS A 148 -3.95 18.96 1.47
N ASP A 149 -3.21 18.55 2.49
CA ASP A 149 -3.29 17.20 3.03
C ASP A 149 -4.64 16.93 3.71
N GLU A 150 -5.19 17.94 4.38
CA GLU A 150 -6.52 17.89 4.98
C GLU A 150 -7.60 17.69 3.91
N ASN A 151 -7.53 18.45 2.82
CA ASN A 151 -8.42 18.28 1.67
C ASN A 151 -8.29 16.88 1.06
N TYR A 152 -7.06 16.40 0.83
CA TYR A 152 -6.83 15.04 0.33
C TYR A 152 -7.49 13.99 1.23
N ARG A 153 -7.29 14.07 2.54
CA ARG A 153 -7.86 13.12 3.50
C ARG A 153 -9.37 13.15 3.50
N ASN A 154 -9.98 14.34 3.48
CA ASN A 154 -11.43 14.49 3.41
C ASN A 154 -11.99 13.84 2.13
N ILE A 155 -11.40 14.17 0.99
CA ILE A 155 -11.77 13.60 -0.31
C ILE A 155 -11.61 12.07 -0.31
N PHE A 156 -10.48 11.56 0.20
CA PHE A 156 -10.20 10.12 0.25
C PHE A 156 -11.21 9.39 1.15
N ARG A 157 -11.56 9.97 2.30
CA ARG A 157 -12.57 9.41 3.22
C ARG A 157 -13.95 9.36 2.56
N GLY A 158 -14.38 10.44 1.91
CA GLY A 158 -15.66 10.44 1.18
C GLY A 158 -15.69 9.42 0.04
N TRP A 159 -14.60 9.33 -0.74
CA TRP A 159 -14.48 8.30 -1.76
C TRP A 159 -14.53 6.88 -1.19
N LEU A 160 -13.84 6.60 -0.08
CA LEU A 160 -13.86 5.30 0.59
C LEU A 160 -15.26 4.96 1.14
N ARG A 161 -15.94 5.96 1.72
CA ARG A 161 -17.32 5.85 2.20
C ARG A 161 -18.26 5.47 1.04
N THR A 162 -18.12 6.10 -0.12
CA THR A 162 -18.86 5.77 -1.34
C THR A 162 -18.60 4.34 -1.80
N VAL A 163 -17.34 3.89 -1.84
CA VAL A 163 -17.00 2.50 -2.21
C VAL A 163 -17.69 1.51 -1.28
N LEU A 164 -17.59 1.71 0.04
CA LEU A 164 -18.20 0.85 1.05
C LEU A 164 -19.72 0.82 0.93
N TYR A 165 -20.33 2.00 0.80
CA TYR A 165 -21.78 2.15 0.62
C TYR A 165 -22.26 1.43 -0.65
N SER A 166 -21.64 1.70 -1.80
CA SER A 166 -21.98 1.03 -3.05
C SER A 166 -21.84 -0.48 -2.97
N HIS A 167 -20.81 -0.98 -2.28
CA HIS A 167 -20.63 -2.42 -2.13
C HIS A 167 -21.73 -3.06 -1.26
N LEU A 168 -22.10 -2.42 -0.14
CA LEU A 168 -23.19 -2.89 0.72
C LEU A 168 -24.53 -2.94 -0.01
N GLU A 169 -24.87 -1.87 -0.75
CA GLU A 169 -26.11 -1.78 -1.51
C GLU A 169 -26.18 -2.80 -2.66
N MET A 170 -25.07 -2.99 -3.39
CA MET A 170 -25.06 -3.90 -4.55
C MET A 170 -25.02 -5.38 -4.19
N THR A 171 -24.44 -5.73 -3.03
CA THR A 171 -24.28 -7.13 -2.63
C THR A 171 -25.35 -7.62 -1.65
N ASP A 172 -26.27 -6.74 -1.24
CA ASP A 172 -27.25 -6.99 -0.17
C ASP A 172 -26.59 -7.58 1.09
N ASN A 173 -25.36 -7.14 1.38
CA ASN A 173 -24.55 -7.68 2.46
C ASN A 173 -24.87 -6.96 3.77
N ASN A 174 -25.22 -7.72 4.80
CA ASN A 174 -25.48 -7.21 6.16
C ASN A 174 -24.23 -7.22 7.06
N SER A 175 -23.06 -6.92 6.49
CA SER A 175 -21.82 -6.83 7.26
C SER A 175 -21.90 -5.70 8.30
N GLU A 176 -22.00 -6.07 9.58
CA GLU A 176 -22.03 -5.14 10.70
C GLU A 176 -20.75 -4.29 10.74
N LEU A 177 -19.59 -4.91 10.48
CA LEU A 177 -18.31 -4.22 10.44
C LEU A 177 -18.25 -3.15 9.36
N ALA A 178 -18.72 -3.45 8.15
CA ALA A 178 -18.72 -2.48 7.07
C ALA A 178 -19.66 -1.29 7.39
N ARG A 179 -20.80 -1.53 8.04
CA ARG A 179 -21.71 -0.47 8.51
C ARG A 179 -21.13 0.35 9.65
N ASP A 180 -20.47 -0.30 10.61
CA ASP A 180 -19.77 0.36 11.71
C ASP A 180 -18.64 1.26 11.17
N LEU A 181 -17.79 0.72 10.29
CA LEU A 181 -16.75 1.50 9.64
C LEU A 181 -17.31 2.67 8.82
N LEU A 182 -18.39 2.44 8.06
CA LEU A 182 -19.08 3.50 7.31
C LEU A 182 -19.59 4.63 8.22
N SER A 183 -20.00 4.30 9.45
CA SER A 183 -20.44 5.28 10.45
C SER A 183 -19.29 6.08 11.07
N GLN A 184 -18.08 5.53 11.08
CA GLN A 184 -16.88 6.15 11.64
C GLN A 184 -16.10 6.99 10.62
N ILE A 185 -16.25 6.73 9.32
CA ILE A 185 -15.60 7.52 8.26
C ILE A 185 -16.37 8.84 8.08
N ASP A 186 -15.86 9.88 8.74
CA ASP A 186 -16.37 11.25 8.59
C ASP A 186 -15.76 11.95 7.37
N SER A 187 -16.61 12.63 6.60
CA SER A 187 -16.23 13.34 5.38
C SER A 187 -17.27 14.40 5.04
N GLU A 188 -16.82 15.62 4.75
CA GLU A 188 -17.66 16.66 4.16
C GLU A 188 -17.89 16.45 2.66
N TYR A 189 -17.10 15.56 2.04
CA TYR A 189 -17.23 15.18 0.65
C TYR A 189 -18.19 13.99 0.51
N ASP A 190 -19.29 14.20 -0.21
CA ASP A 190 -20.23 13.16 -0.64
C ASP A 190 -19.88 12.71 -2.07
N GLY A 191 -19.41 11.48 -2.21
CA GLY A 191 -19.14 10.88 -3.53
C GLY A 191 -20.40 10.28 -4.17
N GLU A 192 -20.42 10.21 -5.50
CA GLU A 192 -21.53 9.63 -6.27
C GLU A 192 -21.55 8.11 -6.19
N PHE A 193 -22.74 7.51 -6.17
CA PHE A 193 -22.89 6.05 -6.14
C PHE A 193 -22.14 5.38 -7.30
N MET A 194 -21.29 4.41 -6.98
CA MET A 194 -20.56 3.61 -7.95
C MET A 194 -21.38 2.41 -8.38
N GLY A 195 -21.82 2.40 -9.65
CA GLY A 195 -22.51 1.25 -10.25
C GLY A 195 -21.61 0.02 -10.47
N GLU A 196 -20.29 0.22 -10.44
CA GLU A 196 -19.27 -0.84 -10.53
C GLU A 196 -18.11 -0.52 -9.57
N PRO A 197 -18.30 -0.70 -8.23
CA PRO A 197 -17.26 -0.41 -7.25
C PRO A 197 -16.06 -1.37 -7.42
N PRO A 198 -14.86 -1.01 -6.92
CA PRO A 198 -13.69 -1.87 -6.96
C PRO A 198 -14.00 -3.29 -6.45
N SER A 199 -13.59 -4.31 -7.21
CA SER A 199 -13.93 -5.71 -6.94
C SER A 199 -13.23 -6.32 -5.72
N LEU A 200 -12.28 -5.61 -5.11
CA LEU A 200 -11.60 -6.04 -3.90
C LEU A 200 -11.27 -4.85 -3.01
N LEU A 201 -11.88 -4.83 -1.84
CA LEU A 201 -11.49 -3.99 -0.71
C LEU A 201 -11.02 -4.93 0.41
N LEU A 202 -9.77 -4.80 0.83
CA LEU A 202 -9.22 -5.57 1.96
C LEU A 202 -9.27 -4.70 3.22
N LEU A 203 -10.19 -5.03 4.12
CA LEU A 203 -10.26 -4.46 5.47
C LEU A 203 -9.62 -5.48 6.41
N ASN A 204 -8.47 -5.14 6.99
CA ASN A 204 -7.80 -6.01 7.96
C ASN A 204 -8.21 -5.59 9.36
N CYS A 205 -8.93 -6.46 10.07
CA CYS A 205 -9.36 -6.24 11.46
C CYS A 205 -8.98 -7.49 12.27
N ASP A 206 -8.27 -7.31 13.38
CA ASP A 206 -7.70 -8.41 14.16
C ASP A 206 -8.74 -9.30 14.88
N ASP A 207 -8.44 -10.60 14.80
CA ASP A 207 -8.60 -11.75 15.70
C ASP A 207 -9.94 -12.37 16.13
N ILE A 208 -11.09 -11.68 16.12
CA ILE A 208 -12.28 -12.30 16.75
C ILE A 208 -13.08 -13.23 15.80
N GLU A 209 -13.11 -12.96 14.50
CA GLU A 209 -13.90 -13.80 13.56
C GLU A 209 -13.13 -15.02 13.05
N PHE A 210 -11.83 -14.90 12.78
CA PHE A 210 -11.05 -16.00 12.20
C PHE A 210 -10.88 -17.20 13.16
N ASN A 211 -10.90 -16.94 14.46
CA ASN A 211 -10.73 -17.98 15.49
C ASN A 211 -12.02 -18.70 15.86
N LYS A 212 -13.22 -18.13 15.62
CA LYS A 212 -14.50 -18.80 15.87
C LYS A 212 -14.73 -19.96 14.90
N GLN A 213 -14.31 -19.82 13.65
CA GLN A 213 -14.49 -20.84 12.62
C GLN A 213 -13.57 -22.07 12.81
N ARG A 214 -12.47 -21.96 13.57
CA ARG A 214 -11.63 -23.12 13.93
C ARG A 214 -12.07 -23.85 15.20
N GLN A 215 -12.93 -23.24 16.03
CA GLN A 215 -13.49 -23.90 17.22
C GLN A 215 -14.78 -24.67 16.92
N SER A 216 -15.41 -24.46 15.76
CA SER A 216 -16.53 -25.29 15.28
C SER A 216 -16.09 -26.53 14.50
N ASP A 217 -14.84 -26.55 14.04
CA ASP A 217 -14.28 -27.59 13.17
C ASP A 217 -13.25 -28.48 13.91
N ALA A 218 -13.18 -28.38 15.25
CA ALA A 218 -12.32 -29.17 16.13
C ALA A 218 -13.14 -30.07 17.07
#